data_AF-A0A182EDL3-F1
#
_entry.id   AF-A0A182EDL3-F1
#
_cell.length_a   1.000
_cell.length_b   1.000
_cell.length_c   1.000
_cell.angle_alpha   90.00
_cell.angle_beta   90.00
_cell.angle_gamma   90.00
#
_symmetry.space_group_name_H-M   'P 1'
#
loop_
_entity.id
_entity.type
_entity.pdbx_description
1 polymer ?
#
loop_
_entity_poly.entity_id
_entity_poly.type
_entity_poly.pdbx_seq_one_letter_code
_entity_poly.pdbx_strand_id
1 'polypeptide(L)'
;MYQLWVLFLFIILLLINGEKSINSDLSQVRICQLRCIAKCIIDDKQSSDYCEEQCKKNVANDLCGDKIRDKEFCWKTCGGNLNEGTKPEKPKSIKWSYTPSYSINITWDGDGTLYLLEMMKKSGGNQYVQNVLSSTTSLINYTKSEIDFCNVLLFRIASVTSGGISNFSDVQRIPPSSPEIVQNITVQSLEYINQSFIENGYYSNGTIKLVLQYEAPKYDWPLGEKDIKVDLLFHMVSCNIADLSKAVPAPEFMISEKPRCLVANFGADLMYRKCQFLYYVSSVQSRRCDCATVKNSPCIDNPVIHHPPMCGQVEGFNYRILNDHINSDNLNTNIIVNVTFRSTLIRRKPLYFVAFYGDAKPFDREIDVELLGVDMQRILGNATNCPKFHPNGTCAVSFKY
;
A
#
# COMPACT_ATOMS: atom_id res chain seq x y z
N MET A 1 -24.91 -23.99 17.42
CA MET A 1 -23.94 -22.89 17.55
C MET A 1 -22.47 -23.34 17.56
N TYR A 2 -22.12 -24.48 18.17
CA TYR A 2 -20.73 -24.98 18.19
C TYR A 2 -20.17 -25.41 16.82
N GLN A 3 -21.00 -25.97 15.91
CA GLN A 3 -20.53 -26.42 14.60
C GLN A 3 -20.15 -25.30 13.63
N LEU A 4 -20.76 -24.12 13.74
CA LEU A 4 -20.41 -22.94 12.93
C LEU A 4 -19.07 -22.35 13.35
N TRP A 5 -18.72 -22.41 14.64
CA TRP A 5 -17.43 -21.95 15.15
C TRP A 5 -16.27 -22.85 14.71
N VAL A 6 -16.48 -24.17 14.65
CA VAL A 6 -15.47 -25.12 14.15
C VAL A 6 -15.22 -24.94 12.66
N LEU A 7 -16.27 -24.70 11.86
CA LEU A 7 -16.16 -24.36 10.43
C LEU A 7 -15.44 -23.03 10.21
N PHE A 8 -15.71 -22.02 11.04
CA PHE A 8 -15.02 -20.72 10.95
C PHE A 8 -13.53 -20.83 11.32
N LEU A 9 -13.20 -21.63 12.35
CA LEU A 9 -11.81 -21.95 12.72
C LEU A 9 -11.10 -22.75 11.63
N PHE A 10 -11.78 -23.70 10.98
CA PHE A 10 -11.21 -24.46 9.87
C PHE A 10 -10.97 -23.60 8.63
N ILE A 11 -11.87 -22.64 8.34
CA ILE A 11 -11.71 -21.68 7.24
C ILE A 11 -10.57 -20.70 7.53
N ILE A 12 -10.42 -20.24 8.78
CA ILE A 12 -9.28 -19.38 9.19
C ILE A 12 -7.97 -20.18 9.14
N LEU A 13 -7.94 -21.44 9.58
CA LEU A 13 -6.77 -22.32 9.45
C LEU A 13 -6.41 -22.65 7.99
N LEU A 14 -7.40 -22.75 7.09
CA LEU A 14 -7.19 -22.93 5.66
C LEU A 14 -6.72 -21.64 4.97
N LEU A 15 -7.14 -20.46 5.44
CA LEU A 15 -6.68 -19.16 4.93
C LEU A 15 -5.26 -18.80 5.40
N ILE A 16 -4.86 -19.22 6.61
CA ILE A 16 -3.49 -19.02 7.12
C ILE A 16 -2.50 -20.02 6.47
N ASN A 17 -2.95 -21.22 6.10
CA ASN A 17 -2.12 -22.22 5.41
C ASN A 17 -2.16 -22.12 3.87
N GLY A 18 -2.73 -21.05 3.32
CA GLY A 18 -2.86 -20.81 1.89
C GLY A 18 -1.63 -20.19 1.21
N GLU A 19 -0.59 -19.81 1.95
CA GLU A 19 0.72 -19.54 1.36
C GLU A 19 1.41 -20.88 1.13
N LYS A 20 1.46 -21.32 -0.14
CA LYS A 20 2.40 -22.37 -0.55
C LYS A 20 3.80 -21.93 -0.15
N SER A 21 4.26 -22.43 0.98
CA SER A 21 5.63 -22.34 1.43
C SER A 21 6.57 -22.73 0.28
N ILE A 22 7.67 -22.01 0.15
CA ILE A 22 8.77 -22.38 -0.75
C ILE A 22 9.40 -23.65 -0.18
N ASN A 23 8.76 -24.79 -0.41
CA ASN A 23 9.23 -26.08 0.06
C ASN A 23 9.86 -26.82 -1.11
N SER A 24 11.06 -26.38 -1.47
CA SER A 24 12.00 -27.24 -2.19
C SER A 24 13.27 -27.28 -1.38
N ASP A 25 13.45 -28.36 -0.62
CA ASP A 25 14.79 -28.76 -0.20
C ASP A 25 15.61 -29.00 -1.47
N LEU A 26 16.79 -28.40 -1.54
CA LEU A 26 17.69 -28.58 -2.68
C LEU A 26 18.09 -30.06 -2.77
N SER A 27 18.05 -30.62 -3.98
CA SER A 27 18.54 -31.99 -4.18
C SER A 27 20.04 -32.07 -3.86
N GLN A 28 20.51 -33.21 -3.38
CA GLN A 28 21.93 -33.43 -3.09
C GLN A 28 22.82 -33.16 -4.31
N VAL A 29 22.33 -33.51 -5.50
CA VAL A 29 22.96 -33.20 -6.78
C VAL A 29 23.15 -31.69 -6.96
N ARG A 30 22.09 -30.89 -6.72
CA ARG A 30 22.17 -29.43 -6.83
C ARG A 30 23.09 -28.82 -5.77
N ILE A 31 23.09 -29.36 -4.54
CA ILE A 31 24.04 -28.94 -3.49
C ILE A 31 25.49 -29.16 -3.96
N CYS A 32 25.79 -30.35 -4.50
CA CYS A 32 27.12 -30.65 -5.04
C CYS A 32 27.52 -29.76 -6.21
N GLN A 33 26.58 -29.49 -7.11
CA GLN A 33 26.80 -28.56 -8.22
C GLN A 33 27.14 -27.15 -7.71
N LEU A 34 26.38 -26.64 -6.73
CA LEU A 34 26.62 -25.31 -6.15
C LEU A 34 27.98 -25.21 -5.45
N ARG A 35 28.38 -26.25 -4.70
CA ARG A 35 29.70 -26.31 -4.05
C ARG A 35 30.84 -26.38 -5.08
N CYS A 36 30.64 -27.11 -6.18
CA CYS A 36 31.59 -27.13 -7.30
C CYS A 36 31.76 -25.73 -7.90
N ILE A 37 30.64 -25.02 -8.15
CA ILE A 37 30.67 -23.65 -8.69
C ILE A 37 31.41 -22.72 -7.73
N ALA A 38 31.10 -22.79 -6.43
CA ALA A 38 31.77 -21.99 -5.41
C ALA A 38 33.29 -22.25 -5.35
N LYS A 39 33.74 -23.51 -5.53
CA LYS A 39 35.16 -23.86 -5.63
C LYS A 39 35.80 -23.28 -6.90
N CYS A 40 35.16 -23.45 -8.05
CA CYS A 40 35.64 -22.92 -9.34
C CYS A 40 35.79 -21.39 -9.32
N ILE A 41 34.87 -20.66 -8.70
CA ILE A 41 34.97 -19.20 -8.59
C ILE A 41 36.21 -18.78 -7.78
N ILE A 42 36.53 -19.51 -6.71
CA ILE A 42 37.70 -19.22 -5.86
C ILE A 42 39.00 -19.61 -6.57
N ASP A 43 39.06 -20.85 -7.07
CA ASP A 43 40.29 -21.47 -7.56
C ASP A 43 40.66 -20.93 -8.95
N ASP A 44 39.68 -20.84 -9.86
CA ASP A 44 39.91 -20.47 -11.26
C ASP A 44 39.70 -18.97 -11.53
N LYS A 45 39.15 -18.22 -10.55
CA LYS A 45 38.81 -16.79 -10.65
C LYS A 45 37.94 -16.46 -11.87
N GLN A 46 37.05 -17.37 -12.24
CA GLN A 46 36.14 -17.24 -13.38
C GLN A 46 34.76 -16.73 -12.98
N SER A 47 33.94 -16.38 -13.98
CA SER A 47 32.54 -15.98 -13.76
C SER A 47 31.68 -17.16 -13.28
N SER A 48 30.58 -16.85 -12.58
CA SER A 48 29.59 -17.84 -12.14
C SER A 48 29.04 -18.67 -13.31
N ASP A 49 28.81 -18.05 -14.46
CA ASP A 49 28.21 -18.71 -15.63
C ASP A 49 29.16 -19.73 -16.25
N TYR A 50 30.45 -19.39 -16.35
CA TYR A 50 31.48 -20.33 -16.80
C TYR A 50 31.57 -21.53 -15.86
N CYS A 51 31.64 -21.28 -14.55
CA CYS A 51 31.72 -22.31 -13.54
C CYS A 51 30.46 -23.18 -13.49
N GLU A 52 29.27 -22.63 -13.72
CA GLU A 52 28.03 -23.39 -13.78
C GLU A 52 28.05 -24.37 -14.96
N GLU A 53 28.50 -23.96 -16.14
CA GLU A 53 28.63 -24.85 -17.29
C GLU A 53 29.67 -25.97 -17.08
N GLN A 54 30.81 -25.69 -16.45
CA GLN A 54 31.80 -26.74 -16.14
C GLN A 54 31.27 -27.72 -15.08
N CYS A 55 30.66 -27.21 -14.02
CA CYS A 55 30.13 -28.05 -12.95
C CYS A 55 28.87 -28.83 -13.36
N LYS A 56 28.10 -28.38 -14.37
CA LYS A 56 27.03 -29.18 -15.00
C LYS A 56 27.58 -30.45 -15.64
N LYS A 57 28.72 -30.36 -16.33
CA LYS A 57 29.33 -31.51 -17.02
C LYS A 57 29.88 -32.56 -16.05
N ASN A 58 30.34 -32.11 -14.89
CA ASN A 58 31.01 -32.95 -13.90
C ASN A 58 30.06 -33.55 -12.86
N VAL A 59 28.81 -33.05 -12.76
CA VAL A 59 27.81 -33.57 -11.82
C VAL A 59 26.77 -34.39 -12.60
N ALA A 60 27.06 -35.68 -12.79
CA ALA A 60 26.13 -36.62 -13.41
C ALA A 60 24.95 -36.97 -12.47
N ASN A 61 23.81 -37.34 -13.05
CA ASN A 61 22.60 -37.73 -12.30
C ASN A 61 22.79 -38.96 -11.37
N ASP A 62 23.87 -39.72 -11.54
CA ASP A 62 24.19 -40.94 -10.76
C ASP A 62 25.47 -40.78 -9.91
N LEU A 63 25.79 -39.55 -9.47
CA LEU A 63 27.04 -39.23 -8.77
C LEU A 63 27.35 -40.16 -7.60
N CYS A 64 26.32 -40.52 -6.83
CA CYS A 64 26.41 -41.45 -5.71
C CYS A 64 25.35 -42.56 -5.86
N GLY A 65 25.45 -43.31 -6.95
CA GLY A 65 24.55 -44.41 -7.28
C GLY A 65 24.48 -45.54 -6.25
N ASP A 66 23.57 -46.49 -6.50
CA ASP A 66 23.20 -47.54 -5.52
C ASP A 66 24.33 -48.49 -5.12
N LYS A 67 25.42 -48.55 -5.90
CA LYS A 67 26.55 -49.46 -5.66
C LYS A 67 27.56 -48.93 -4.64
N ILE A 68 27.41 -47.69 -4.16
CA ILE A 68 28.33 -47.08 -3.21
C ILE A 68 27.95 -47.45 -1.77
N ARG A 69 28.88 -48.08 -1.05
CA ARG A 69 28.67 -48.56 0.33
C ARG A 69 28.41 -47.43 1.33
N ASP A 70 29.06 -46.29 1.15
CA ASP A 70 28.90 -45.11 2.02
C ASP A 70 28.34 -43.92 1.23
N LYS A 71 27.01 -43.95 1.06
CA LYS A 71 26.28 -42.88 0.35
C LYS A 71 26.41 -41.54 1.07
N GLU A 72 26.49 -41.53 2.40
CA GLU A 72 26.58 -40.30 3.18
C GLU A 72 27.91 -39.60 2.95
N PHE A 73 29.02 -40.34 3.04
CA PHE A 73 30.34 -39.82 2.72
C PHE A 73 30.45 -39.36 1.26
N CYS A 74 29.87 -40.14 0.33
CA CYS A 74 29.86 -39.77 -1.09
C CYS A 74 29.16 -38.42 -1.33
N TRP A 75 27.98 -38.17 -0.73
CA TRP A 75 27.30 -36.88 -0.89
C TRP A 75 28.00 -35.73 -0.15
N LYS A 76 28.62 -36.01 1.02
CA LYS A 76 29.43 -35.01 1.74
C LYS A 76 30.65 -34.54 0.95
N THR A 77 31.22 -35.41 0.11
CA THR A 77 32.40 -35.10 -0.71
C THR A 77 32.07 -34.92 -2.20
N CYS A 78 30.80 -35.02 -2.57
CA CYS A 78 30.32 -34.97 -3.95
C CYS A 78 31.09 -35.94 -4.88
N GLY A 79 31.14 -37.21 -4.48
CA GLY A 79 31.87 -38.26 -5.19
C GLY A 79 33.38 -38.19 -5.01
N GLY A 80 33.87 -37.59 -3.92
CA GLY A 80 35.30 -37.41 -3.64
C GLY A 80 35.94 -36.20 -4.34
N ASN A 81 35.18 -35.41 -5.10
CA ASN A 81 35.69 -34.25 -5.83
C ASN A 81 35.86 -33.00 -4.95
N LEU A 82 35.19 -32.97 -3.80
CA LEU A 82 35.20 -31.85 -2.87
C LEU A 82 35.55 -32.32 -1.47
N ASN A 83 36.31 -31.49 -0.76
CA ASN A 83 36.60 -31.74 0.64
C ASN A 83 35.37 -31.46 1.50
N GLU A 84 35.27 -32.16 2.64
CA GLU A 84 34.37 -31.75 3.70
C GLU A 84 34.77 -30.36 4.21
N GLY A 85 33.77 -29.55 4.55
CA GLY A 85 34.00 -28.22 5.10
C GLY A 85 32.82 -27.76 5.94
N THR A 86 33.05 -26.67 6.68
CA THR A 86 32.00 -26.04 7.46
C THR A 86 30.97 -25.41 6.54
N LYS A 87 29.70 -25.59 6.87
CA LYS A 87 28.61 -24.90 6.19
C LYS A 87 28.71 -23.39 6.52
N PRO A 88 28.50 -22.51 5.53
CA PRO A 88 28.50 -21.07 5.77
C PRO A 88 27.30 -20.63 6.61
N GLU A 89 27.38 -19.42 7.14
CA GLU A 89 26.27 -18.82 7.87
C GLU A 89 25.10 -18.45 6.95
N LYS A 90 23.88 -18.52 7.52
CA LYS A 90 22.65 -18.00 6.88
C LYS A 90 22.83 -16.50 6.62
N PRO A 91 22.53 -15.98 5.41
CA PRO A 91 22.58 -14.54 5.13
C PRO A 91 21.72 -13.71 6.09
N LYS A 92 22.22 -12.54 6.47
CA LYS A 92 21.61 -11.61 7.44
C LYS A 92 21.47 -10.21 6.83
N SER A 93 20.82 -9.30 7.55
CA SER A 93 20.70 -7.87 7.19
C SER A 93 20.18 -7.62 5.77
N ILE A 94 19.28 -8.47 5.27
CA ILE A 94 18.79 -8.36 3.90
C ILE A 94 17.97 -7.07 3.74
N LYS A 95 18.38 -6.23 2.79
CA LYS A 95 17.74 -4.96 2.46
C LYS A 95 17.45 -4.90 0.97
N TRP A 96 16.38 -4.23 0.61
CA TRP A 96 16.04 -3.98 -0.78
C TRP A 96 15.49 -2.56 -0.97
N SER A 97 15.63 -2.04 -2.19
CA SER A 97 15.09 -0.73 -2.58
C SER A 97 14.82 -0.68 -4.07
N TYR A 98 13.78 0.07 -4.45
CA TYR A 98 13.55 0.43 -5.85
C TYR A 98 14.51 1.53 -6.29
N THR A 99 15.06 1.39 -7.50
CA THR A 99 15.79 2.44 -8.19
C THR A 99 14.81 3.42 -8.87
N PRO A 100 15.27 4.59 -9.31
CA PRO A 100 14.51 5.47 -10.20
C PRO A 100 13.91 4.78 -11.43
N SER A 101 14.59 3.77 -11.99
CA SER A 101 14.11 2.98 -13.12
C SER A 101 13.13 1.86 -12.73
N TYR A 102 12.67 1.83 -11.48
CA TYR A 102 11.84 0.78 -10.90
C TYR A 102 12.48 -0.62 -10.93
N SER A 103 13.80 -0.69 -11.12
CA SER A 103 14.58 -1.90 -10.88
C SER A 103 14.80 -2.10 -9.38
N ILE A 104 15.12 -3.31 -8.97
CA ILE A 104 15.28 -3.67 -7.57
C ILE A 104 16.75 -3.89 -7.28
N ASN A 105 17.25 -3.20 -6.26
CA ASN A 105 18.54 -3.50 -5.65
C ASN A 105 18.29 -4.30 -4.37
N ILE A 106 18.98 -5.42 -4.22
CA ILE A 106 18.95 -6.30 -3.04
C ILE A 106 20.37 -6.40 -2.51
N THR A 107 20.54 -6.26 -1.19
CA THR A 107 21.83 -6.36 -0.50
C THR A 107 21.67 -7.21 0.75
N TRP A 108 22.72 -7.91 1.14
CA TRP A 108 22.73 -8.78 2.32
C TRP A 108 24.14 -8.89 2.91
N ASP A 109 24.24 -9.40 4.13
CA ASP A 109 25.51 -9.77 4.75
C ASP A 109 25.65 -11.31 4.71
N GLY A 110 26.84 -11.81 4.40
CA GLY A 110 27.13 -13.25 4.39
C GLY A 110 28.62 -13.54 4.25
N ASP A 111 29.00 -14.78 4.56
CA ASP A 111 30.36 -15.33 4.50
C ASP A 111 30.54 -16.32 3.34
N GLY A 112 29.52 -16.48 2.48
CA GLY A 112 29.57 -17.31 1.30
C GLY A 112 30.44 -16.71 0.19
N THR A 113 31.06 -17.58 -0.61
CA THR A 113 31.77 -17.17 -1.84
C THR A 113 30.84 -17.13 -3.05
N LEU A 114 29.67 -17.74 -2.92
CA LEU A 114 28.57 -17.73 -3.86
C LEU A 114 27.26 -17.63 -3.08
N TYR A 115 26.26 -16.98 -3.64
CA TYR A 115 24.92 -16.85 -3.07
C TYR A 115 23.89 -17.38 -4.04
N LEU A 116 22.96 -18.17 -3.52
CA LEU A 116 21.80 -18.65 -4.26
C LEU A 116 20.57 -17.86 -3.81
N LEU A 117 19.99 -17.11 -4.74
CA LEU A 117 18.71 -16.42 -4.55
C LEU A 117 17.62 -17.25 -5.23
N GLU A 118 16.65 -17.69 -4.44
CA GLU A 118 15.44 -18.34 -4.94
C GLU A 118 14.32 -17.31 -4.98
N MET A 119 13.82 -17.01 -6.18
CA MET A 119 12.77 -16.04 -6.42
C MET A 119 11.51 -16.75 -6.92
N MET A 120 10.37 -16.44 -6.31
CA MET A 120 9.09 -16.97 -6.75
C MET A 120 8.56 -16.14 -7.92
N LYS A 121 8.27 -16.79 -9.05
CA LYS A 121 7.63 -16.18 -10.22
C LYS A 121 6.28 -16.80 -10.50
N LYS A 122 5.37 -16.01 -11.08
CA LYS A 122 4.03 -16.46 -11.47
C LYS A 122 3.87 -16.27 -12.97
N SER A 123 3.75 -17.37 -13.72
CA SER A 123 3.48 -17.32 -15.16
C SER A 123 2.32 -18.23 -15.50
N GLY A 124 1.32 -17.70 -16.21
CA GLY A 124 0.17 -18.48 -16.70
C GLY A 124 -0.62 -19.20 -15.61
N GLY A 125 -0.67 -18.67 -14.39
CA GLY A 125 -1.34 -19.30 -13.24
C GLY A 125 -0.49 -20.32 -12.47
N ASN A 126 0.67 -20.71 -13.00
CA ASN A 126 1.63 -21.58 -12.32
C ASN A 126 2.69 -20.75 -11.59
N GLN A 127 3.08 -21.23 -10.41
CA GLN A 127 4.20 -20.68 -9.65
C GLN A 127 5.43 -21.55 -9.85
N TYR A 128 6.57 -20.92 -10.13
CA TYR A 128 7.86 -21.61 -10.21
C TYR A 128 8.93 -20.80 -9.49
N VAL A 129 9.99 -21.49 -9.07
CA VAL A 129 11.16 -20.88 -8.44
C VAL A 129 12.21 -20.62 -9.50
N GLN A 130 12.61 -19.37 -9.65
CA GLN A 130 13.79 -18.99 -10.42
C GLN A 130 15.00 -18.93 -9.48
N ASN A 131 16.08 -19.58 -9.90
CA ASN A 131 17.35 -19.52 -9.19
C ASN A 131 18.25 -18.47 -9.84
N VAL A 132 18.79 -17.57 -9.03
CA VAL A 132 19.79 -16.57 -9.44
C VAL A 132 21.04 -16.78 -8.60
N LEU A 133 22.20 -16.83 -9.25
CA LEU A 133 23.50 -16.95 -8.61
C LEU A 133 24.17 -15.58 -8.55
N SER A 134 24.77 -15.24 -7.41
CA SER A 134 25.59 -14.03 -7.27
C SER A 134 26.89 -14.37 -6.53
N SER A 135 28.03 -13.93 -7.06
CA SER A 135 29.32 -14.00 -6.37
C SER A 135 29.57 -12.81 -5.44
N THR A 136 28.63 -11.87 -5.36
CA THR A 136 28.71 -10.69 -4.50
C THR A 136 27.59 -10.70 -3.47
N THR A 137 27.68 -9.84 -2.46
CA THR A 137 26.66 -9.63 -1.43
C THR A 137 25.51 -8.73 -1.88
N SER A 138 25.31 -8.62 -3.20
CA SER A 138 24.26 -7.80 -3.79
C SER A 138 23.73 -8.37 -5.09
N LEU A 139 22.50 -7.98 -5.41
CA LEU A 139 21.89 -8.12 -6.74
C LEU A 139 21.36 -6.74 -7.11
N ILE A 140 21.98 -6.11 -8.09
CA ILE A 140 21.71 -4.72 -8.48
C ILE A 140 20.94 -4.72 -9.80
N ASN A 141 20.03 -3.76 -9.96
CA ASN A 141 19.24 -3.53 -11.19
C ASN A 141 18.43 -4.76 -11.63
N TYR A 142 17.88 -5.54 -10.69
CA TYR A 142 16.98 -6.64 -11.03
C TYR A 142 15.64 -6.07 -11.52
N THR A 143 15.28 -6.37 -12.76
CA THR A 143 14.02 -5.91 -13.36
C THR A 143 13.02 -7.07 -13.42
N LYS A 144 11.81 -6.85 -12.92
CA LYS A 144 10.72 -7.82 -13.06
C LYS A 144 10.29 -7.92 -14.52
N SER A 145 9.75 -9.06 -14.91
CA SER A 145 9.07 -9.18 -16.21
C SER A 145 7.85 -8.26 -16.24
N GLU A 146 7.41 -7.84 -17.43
CA GLU A 146 6.19 -7.01 -17.57
C GLU A 146 4.95 -7.68 -16.94
N ILE A 147 4.88 -9.01 -17.00
CA ILE A 147 3.77 -9.81 -16.48
C ILE A 147 3.81 -9.89 -14.94
N ASP A 148 5.00 -9.86 -14.34
CA ASP A 148 5.20 -9.92 -12.89
C ASP A 148 5.37 -8.55 -12.24
N PHE A 149 5.39 -7.47 -13.03
CA PHE A 149 5.69 -6.12 -12.53
C PHE A 149 4.77 -5.73 -11.36
N CYS A 150 3.46 -6.00 -11.51
CA CYS A 150 2.44 -5.75 -10.51
C CYS A 150 2.31 -6.83 -9.42
N ASN A 151 3.10 -7.89 -9.48
CA ASN A 151 3.06 -8.98 -8.50
C ASN A 151 4.06 -8.72 -7.36
N VAL A 152 3.69 -9.19 -6.16
CA VAL A 152 4.62 -9.29 -5.04
C VAL A 152 5.77 -10.22 -5.45
N LEU A 153 7.01 -9.79 -5.23
CA LEU A 153 8.18 -10.64 -5.41
C LEU A 153 8.57 -11.23 -4.06
N LEU A 154 8.53 -12.55 -3.97
CA LEU A 154 8.99 -13.32 -2.82
C LEU A 154 10.36 -13.91 -3.13
N PHE A 155 11.32 -13.76 -2.22
CA PHE A 155 12.64 -14.36 -2.41
C PHE A 155 13.28 -14.77 -1.09
N ARG A 156 14.24 -15.69 -1.17
CA ARG A 156 15.11 -16.10 -0.06
C ARG A 156 16.52 -16.34 -0.56
N ILE A 157 17.51 -16.24 0.32
CA ILE A 157 18.94 -16.31 -0.03
C ILE A 157 19.64 -17.37 0.81
N ALA A 158 20.50 -18.18 0.21
CA ALA A 158 21.44 -19.06 0.92
C ALA A 158 22.89 -18.72 0.55
N SER A 159 23.80 -18.85 1.52
CA SER A 159 25.24 -18.75 1.32
C SER A 159 25.79 -20.09 0.88
N VAL A 160 26.74 -20.08 -0.04
CA VAL A 160 27.40 -21.28 -0.60
C VAL A 160 28.91 -21.11 -0.52
N THR A 161 29.58 -22.17 -0.07
CA THR A 161 31.04 -22.33 -0.12
C THR A 161 31.37 -23.69 -0.73
N SER A 162 32.64 -23.99 -0.96
CA SER A 162 33.08 -25.34 -1.33
C SER A 162 32.79 -26.38 -0.22
N GLY A 163 32.72 -25.94 1.03
CA GLY A 163 32.42 -26.78 2.20
C GLY A 163 30.95 -27.15 2.34
N GLY A 164 30.03 -26.28 1.91
CA GLY A 164 28.60 -26.56 2.01
C GLY A 164 27.70 -25.38 1.66
N ILE A 165 26.41 -25.57 1.92
CA ILE A 165 25.37 -24.54 1.77
C ILE A 165 24.72 -24.26 3.13
N SER A 166 24.42 -23.00 3.39
CA SER A 166 23.69 -22.58 4.59
C SER A 166 22.21 -22.96 4.50
N ASN A 167 21.48 -22.85 5.61
CA ASN A 167 20.02 -22.73 5.53
C ASN A 167 19.64 -21.44 4.79
N PHE A 168 18.48 -21.42 4.15
CA PHE A 168 17.95 -20.21 3.52
C PHE A 168 17.62 -19.13 4.56
N SER A 169 17.69 -17.88 4.12
CA SER A 169 17.14 -16.71 4.79
C SER A 169 15.64 -16.87 5.05
N ASP A 170 15.10 -16.04 5.94
CA ASP A 170 13.65 -15.88 6.00
C ASP A 170 13.16 -15.29 4.67
N VAL A 171 11.93 -15.66 4.27
CA VAL A 171 11.34 -15.20 3.01
C VAL A 171 11.12 -13.69 3.09
N GLN A 172 11.71 -12.98 2.14
CA GLN A 172 11.56 -11.54 1.97
C GLN A 172 10.44 -11.25 0.99
N ARG A 173 9.72 -10.15 1.26
CA ARG A 173 8.57 -9.70 0.47
C ARG A 173 8.82 -8.30 -0.08
N ILE A 174 8.86 -8.18 -1.41
CA ILE A 174 8.91 -6.88 -2.11
C ILE A 174 7.52 -6.62 -2.69
N PRO A 175 6.77 -5.62 -2.18
CA PRO A 175 5.46 -5.26 -2.71
C PRO A 175 5.59 -4.72 -4.14
N PRO A 176 4.50 -4.68 -4.92
CA PRO A 176 4.49 -4.00 -6.21
C PRO A 176 4.89 -2.53 -6.06
N SER A 177 5.59 -1.98 -7.06
CA SER A 177 5.84 -0.54 -7.10
C SER A 177 4.57 0.23 -7.46
N SER A 178 4.47 1.46 -6.97
CA SER A 178 3.40 2.41 -7.28
C SER A 178 3.99 3.66 -7.94
N PRO A 179 3.27 4.31 -8.87
CA PRO A 179 3.74 5.56 -9.43
C PRO A 179 3.72 6.65 -8.35
N GLU A 180 4.75 7.50 -8.34
CA GLU A 180 4.82 8.67 -7.47
C GLU A 180 4.73 9.95 -8.30
N ILE A 181 3.74 10.80 -7.99
CA ILE A 181 3.71 12.19 -8.49
C ILE A 181 4.09 13.13 -7.36
N VAL A 182 4.80 14.20 -7.71
CA VAL A 182 5.05 15.32 -6.80
C VAL A 182 3.72 16.05 -6.58
N GLN A 183 3.44 16.47 -5.35
CA GLN A 183 2.12 16.92 -4.86
C GLN A 183 1.52 18.16 -5.55
N ASN A 184 2.17 18.71 -6.58
CA ASN A 184 1.76 19.94 -7.24
C ASN A 184 0.69 19.64 -8.30
N ILE A 185 -0.58 19.83 -7.93
CA ILE A 185 -1.69 19.97 -8.88
C ILE A 185 -2.00 21.44 -9.06
N THR A 186 -2.08 21.86 -10.31
CA THR A 186 -2.43 23.23 -10.69
C THR A 186 -3.72 23.26 -11.49
N VAL A 187 -4.46 24.36 -11.37
CA VAL A 187 -5.61 24.63 -12.24
C VAL A 187 -5.07 25.10 -13.59
N GLN A 188 -5.28 24.31 -14.64
CA GLN A 188 -4.88 24.66 -16.00
C GLN A 188 -5.91 25.57 -16.66
N SER A 189 -7.19 25.19 -16.61
CA SER A 189 -8.28 26.02 -17.12
C SER A 189 -9.57 25.78 -16.35
N LEU A 190 -10.42 26.80 -16.39
CA LEU A 190 -11.79 26.77 -15.90
C LEU A 190 -12.68 27.41 -16.97
N GLU A 191 -13.47 26.59 -17.65
CA GLU A 191 -14.21 26.99 -18.85
C GLU A 191 -15.71 26.95 -18.60
N TYR A 192 -16.42 28.04 -18.93
CA TYR A 192 -17.87 28.05 -18.96
C TYR A 192 -18.39 27.46 -20.26
N ILE A 193 -19.23 26.45 -20.14
CA ILE A 193 -19.93 25.81 -21.25
C ILE A 193 -21.40 26.20 -21.14
N ASN A 194 -21.93 26.79 -22.21
CA ASN A 194 -23.33 27.18 -22.33
C ASN A 194 -24.23 25.97 -22.60
N GLN A 195 -24.22 25.02 -21.66
CA GLN A 195 -25.01 23.80 -21.67
C GLN A 195 -25.42 23.49 -20.24
N SER A 196 -26.68 23.11 -20.04
CA SER A 196 -27.18 22.74 -18.72
C SER A 196 -26.45 21.52 -18.16
N PHE A 197 -26.12 21.58 -16.88
CA PHE A 197 -25.53 20.46 -16.14
C PHE A 197 -26.64 19.74 -15.38
N ILE A 198 -26.77 18.42 -15.58
CA ILE A 198 -27.79 17.59 -14.96
C ILE A 198 -27.14 16.32 -14.43
N GLU A 199 -27.19 16.10 -13.13
CA GLU A 199 -26.62 14.90 -12.50
C GLU A 199 -27.32 14.60 -11.18
N ASN A 200 -27.75 13.35 -10.96
CA ASN A 200 -28.36 12.88 -9.70
C ASN A 200 -29.47 13.80 -9.14
N GLY A 201 -30.29 14.40 -10.01
CA GLY A 201 -31.38 15.32 -9.62
C GLY A 201 -30.95 16.77 -9.39
N TYR A 202 -29.65 17.07 -9.47
CA TYR A 202 -29.11 18.42 -9.50
C TYR A 202 -29.22 19.01 -10.91
N TYR A 203 -29.59 20.30 -10.99
CA TYR A 203 -29.75 21.03 -12.24
C TYR A 203 -29.12 22.42 -12.16
N SER A 204 -28.33 22.76 -13.18
CA SER A 204 -27.74 24.08 -13.40
C SER A 204 -27.90 24.52 -14.86
N ASN A 205 -28.12 25.82 -15.08
CA ASN A 205 -28.30 26.38 -16.42
C ASN A 205 -27.03 26.33 -17.29
N GLY A 206 -25.86 26.25 -16.65
CA GLY A 206 -24.57 26.18 -17.31
C GLY A 206 -23.68 25.11 -16.69
N THR A 207 -22.64 24.72 -17.42
CA THR A 207 -21.63 23.76 -16.97
C THR A 207 -20.29 24.46 -16.88
N ILE A 208 -19.52 24.13 -15.86
CA ILE A 208 -18.11 24.50 -15.75
C ILE A 208 -17.29 23.26 -15.98
N LYS A 209 -16.32 23.38 -16.89
CA LYS A 209 -15.29 22.37 -17.11
C LYS A 209 -14.01 22.83 -16.42
N LEU A 210 -13.61 22.09 -15.40
CA LEU A 210 -12.34 22.29 -14.70
C LEU A 210 -11.30 21.33 -15.28
N VAL A 211 -10.16 21.87 -15.69
CA VAL A 211 -8.99 21.09 -16.10
C VAL A 211 -7.88 21.31 -15.08
N LEU A 212 -7.51 20.24 -14.40
CA LEU A 212 -6.38 20.20 -13.48
C LEU A 212 -5.20 19.53 -14.16
N GLN A 213 -4.00 20.06 -13.94
CA GLN A 213 -2.76 19.50 -14.45
C GLN A 213 -1.86 19.09 -13.29
N TYR A 214 -1.35 17.86 -13.36
CA TYR A 214 -0.35 17.37 -12.41
C TYR A 214 1.03 17.30 -13.08
N GLU A 215 2.09 17.44 -12.26
CA GLU A 215 3.46 17.34 -12.76
C GLU A 215 3.79 15.94 -13.29
N ALA A 216 4.86 15.84 -14.08
CA ALA A 216 5.39 14.53 -14.43
C ALA A 216 5.70 13.72 -13.16
N PRO A 217 5.50 12.39 -13.20
CA PRO A 217 5.99 11.52 -12.15
C PRO A 217 7.48 11.80 -11.90
N LYS A 218 7.91 11.61 -10.65
CA LYS A 218 9.31 11.84 -10.27
C LYS A 218 10.28 10.99 -11.12
N TYR A 219 9.81 9.83 -11.57
CA TYR A 219 10.55 8.90 -12.42
C TYR A 219 9.65 8.31 -13.50
N ASP A 220 10.23 7.99 -14.65
CA ASP A 220 9.52 7.43 -15.80
C ASP A 220 8.80 6.12 -15.42
N TRP A 221 7.47 6.16 -15.41
CA TRP A 221 6.66 5.00 -15.07
C TRP A 221 6.75 3.94 -16.18
N PRO A 222 7.22 2.71 -15.90
CA PRO A 222 7.53 1.72 -16.96
C PRO A 222 6.33 1.27 -17.78
N LEU A 223 5.12 1.32 -17.21
CA LEU A 223 3.89 0.94 -17.92
C LEU A 223 3.29 2.10 -18.75
N GLY A 224 3.96 3.25 -18.76
CA GLY A 224 3.59 4.45 -19.50
C GLY A 224 2.59 5.35 -18.78
N GLU A 225 2.55 6.64 -19.15
CA GLU A 225 1.73 7.64 -18.46
C GLU A 225 0.23 7.31 -18.43
N LYS A 226 -0.29 6.62 -19.46
CA LYS A 226 -1.70 6.22 -19.55
C LYS A 226 -2.12 5.20 -18.49
N ASP A 227 -1.15 4.51 -17.90
CA ASP A 227 -1.38 3.56 -16.81
C ASP A 227 -1.50 4.28 -15.45
N ILE A 228 -1.09 5.55 -15.35
CA ILE A 228 -1.18 6.30 -14.11
C ILE A 228 -2.61 6.79 -13.90
N LYS A 229 -3.18 6.45 -12.75
CA LYS A 229 -4.46 6.95 -12.25
C LYS A 229 -4.19 7.84 -11.05
N VAL A 230 -4.71 9.06 -11.10
CA VAL A 230 -4.61 10.03 -10.01
C VAL A 230 -6.02 10.26 -9.49
N ASP A 231 -6.23 9.87 -8.23
CA ASP A 231 -7.47 10.16 -7.52
C ASP A 231 -7.30 11.49 -6.79
N LEU A 232 -8.32 12.34 -6.91
CA LEU A 232 -8.39 13.61 -6.20
C LEU A 232 -9.39 13.53 -5.08
N LEU A 233 -9.05 14.19 -3.97
CA LEU A 233 -10.09 14.69 -3.10
C LEU A 233 -10.45 16.10 -3.57
N PHE A 234 -11.73 16.32 -3.85
CA PHE A 234 -12.27 17.62 -4.22
C PHE A 234 -13.47 17.91 -3.32
N HIS A 235 -13.32 18.88 -2.43
CA HIS A 235 -14.30 19.16 -1.39
C HIS A 235 -14.73 20.61 -1.39
N MET A 236 -16.03 20.85 -1.42
CA MET A 236 -16.60 22.18 -1.26
C MET A 236 -16.53 22.58 0.21
N VAL A 237 -15.78 23.63 0.50
CA VAL A 237 -15.55 24.12 1.87
C VAL A 237 -16.68 25.06 2.29
N SER A 238 -17.09 25.97 1.41
CA SER A 238 -18.09 27.00 1.69
C SER A 238 -18.65 27.58 0.40
N CYS A 239 -19.79 28.28 0.48
CA CYS A 239 -20.32 29.13 -0.59
C CYS A 239 -20.81 30.44 0.03
N ASN A 240 -20.64 31.56 -0.67
CA ASN A 240 -21.19 32.84 -0.21
C ASN A 240 -22.72 32.87 -0.23
N ILE A 241 -23.33 32.06 -1.12
CA ILE A 241 -24.78 31.88 -1.20
C ILE A 241 -25.05 30.39 -1.06
N ALA A 242 -25.56 29.97 0.09
CA ALA A 242 -25.92 28.57 0.34
C ALA A 242 -27.22 28.20 -0.37
N ASP A 243 -27.20 27.05 -1.04
CA ASP A 243 -28.39 26.41 -1.61
C ASP A 243 -28.51 25.00 -1.03
N LEU A 244 -29.25 24.90 0.07
CA LEU A 244 -29.45 23.65 0.81
C LEU A 244 -30.61 22.81 0.26
N SER A 245 -31.33 23.33 -0.74
CA SER A 245 -32.44 22.61 -1.37
C SER A 245 -31.98 21.52 -2.35
N LYS A 246 -30.69 21.53 -2.71
CA LYS A 246 -30.10 20.63 -3.69
C LYS A 246 -28.81 20.03 -3.16
N ALA A 247 -28.72 18.71 -3.14
CA ALA A 247 -27.45 18.03 -2.95
C ALA A 247 -26.55 18.32 -4.16
N VAL A 248 -25.43 19.00 -3.93
CA VAL A 248 -24.43 19.24 -4.98
C VAL A 248 -23.69 17.91 -5.24
N PRO A 249 -23.69 17.39 -6.47
CA PRO A 249 -22.96 16.17 -6.78
C PRO A 249 -21.45 16.41 -6.64
N ALA A 250 -20.74 15.42 -6.10
CA ALA A 250 -19.29 15.45 -6.06
C ALA A 250 -18.75 15.35 -7.50
N PRO A 251 -17.85 16.25 -7.95
CA PRO A 251 -17.33 16.19 -9.31
C PRO A 251 -16.51 14.92 -9.53
N GLU A 252 -16.84 14.17 -10.58
CA GLU A 252 -16.03 13.03 -11.01
C GLU A 252 -14.90 13.50 -11.93
N PHE A 253 -13.66 13.20 -11.55
CA PHE A 253 -12.48 13.53 -12.35
C PHE A 253 -12.12 12.37 -13.27
N MET A 254 -12.04 12.67 -14.58
CA MET A 254 -11.61 11.73 -15.60
C MET A 254 -10.27 12.16 -16.19
N ILE A 255 -9.47 11.18 -16.64
CA ILE A 255 -8.23 11.48 -17.36
C ILE A 255 -8.57 12.06 -18.72
N SER A 256 -7.92 13.17 -19.07
CA SER A 256 -8.03 13.80 -20.39
C SER A 256 -7.25 13.03 -21.46
N GLU A 257 -7.56 13.28 -22.73
CA GLU A 257 -6.66 12.90 -23.84
C GLU A 257 -5.32 13.63 -23.77
N LYS A 258 -5.30 14.83 -23.16
CA LYS A 258 -4.07 15.55 -22.88
C LYS A 258 -3.31 14.83 -21.75
N PRO A 259 -2.01 14.54 -21.93
CA PRO A 259 -1.23 13.88 -20.90
C PRO A 259 -1.23 14.71 -19.62
N ARG A 260 -1.30 14.02 -18.49
CA ARG A 260 -1.23 14.60 -17.14
C ARG A 260 -2.32 15.61 -16.80
N CYS A 261 -3.49 15.48 -17.43
CA CYS A 261 -4.62 16.35 -17.20
C CYS A 261 -5.82 15.55 -16.68
N LEU A 262 -6.48 16.09 -15.66
CA LEU A 262 -7.74 15.59 -15.10
C LEU A 262 -8.84 16.60 -15.41
N VAL A 263 -9.99 16.09 -15.82
CA VAL A 263 -11.14 16.91 -16.23
C VAL A 263 -12.35 16.53 -15.39
N ALA A 264 -13.02 17.52 -14.83
CA ALA A 264 -14.30 17.36 -14.18
C ALA A 264 -15.29 18.42 -14.69
N ASN A 265 -16.56 18.06 -14.73
CA ASN A 265 -17.66 18.95 -15.07
C ASN A 265 -18.56 19.13 -13.85
N PHE A 266 -19.00 20.36 -13.58
CA PHE A 266 -19.95 20.65 -12.50
C PHE A 266 -20.81 21.88 -12.84
N GLY A 267 -21.89 22.07 -12.08
CA GLY A 267 -22.83 23.17 -12.31
C GLY A 267 -22.20 24.56 -12.19
N ALA A 268 -22.48 25.45 -13.14
CA ALA A 268 -21.95 26.82 -13.16
C ALA A 268 -22.51 27.73 -12.06
N ASP A 269 -23.66 27.37 -11.49
CA ASP A 269 -24.22 28.02 -10.31
C ASP A 269 -23.29 27.94 -9.08
N LEU A 270 -22.39 26.96 -8.99
CA LEU A 270 -21.34 26.94 -7.96
C LEU A 270 -20.37 28.12 -8.07
N MET A 271 -20.08 28.59 -9.28
CA MET A 271 -19.26 29.78 -9.51
C MET A 271 -20.02 31.06 -9.15
N TYR A 272 -21.29 31.16 -9.55
CA TYR A 272 -22.16 32.29 -9.21
C TYR A 272 -22.32 32.46 -7.69
N ARG A 273 -22.48 31.34 -6.98
CA ARG A 273 -22.57 31.29 -5.51
C ARG A 273 -21.22 31.50 -4.81
N LYS A 274 -20.14 31.72 -5.57
CA LYS A 274 -18.76 31.92 -5.09
C LYS A 274 -18.32 30.80 -4.14
N CYS A 275 -18.56 29.56 -4.53
CA CYS A 275 -18.15 28.40 -3.74
C CYS A 275 -16.63 28.23 -3.74
N GLN A 276 -16.08 27.91 -2.57
CA GLN A 276 -14.68 27.62 -2.35
C GLN A 276 -14.47 26.12 -2.29
N PHE A 277 -13.41 25.64 -2.95
CA PHE A 277 -13.08 24.23 -3.01
C PHE A 277 -11.65 23.99 -2.53
N LEU A 278 -11.50 22.95 -1.70
CA LEU A 278 -10.21 22.36 -1.35
C LEU A 278 -9.99 21.16 -2.27
N TYR A 279 -8.83 21.10 -2.91
CA TYR A 279 -8.44 19.95 -3.70
C TYR A 279 -7.00 19.51 -3.43
N TYR A 280 -6.77 18.20 -3.45
CA TYR A 280 -5.44 17.61 -3.34
C TYR A 280 -5.41 16.18 -3.90
N VAL A 281 -4.21 15.68 -4.20
CA VAL A 281 -3.98 14.27 -4.60
C VAL A 281 -4.31 13.37 -3.42
N SER A 282 -5.36 12.55 -3.54
CA SER A 282 -5.69 11.57 -2.51
C SER A 282 -4.92 10.27 -2.71
N SER A 283 -4.73 9.83 -3.96
CA SER A 283 -4.05 8.59 -4.28
C SER A 283 -3.45 8.63 -5.69
N VAL A 284 -2.32 7.95 -5.87
CA VAL A 284 -1.75 7.67 -7.20
C VAL A 284 -1.54 6.18 -7.34
N GLN A 285 -2.09 5.62 -8.41
CA GLN A 285 -2.15 4.19 -8.63
C GLN A 285 -1.82 3.87 -10.08
N SER A 286 -1.43 2.62 -10.32
CA SER A 286 -1.33 2.07 -11.66
C SER A 286 -2.63 1.36 -12.00
N ARG A 287 -3.21 1.61 -13.17
CA ARG A 287 -4.44 0.95 -13.65
C ARG A 287 -4.25 -0.55 -13.83
N ARG A 288 -3.06 -0.97 -14.24
CA ARG A 288 -2.68 -2.38 -14.41
C ARG A 288 -2.29 -3.06 -13.10
N CYS A 289 -1.76 -2.32 -12.14
CA CYS A 289 -1.45 -2.85 -10.81
C CYS A 289 -2.57 -2.60 -9.78
N ASP A 290 -3.69 -1.99 -10.18
CA ASP A 290 -4.83 -1.71 -9.32
C ASP A 290 -5.45 -3.05 -8.86
N CYS A 291 -5.46 -3.23 -7.56
CA CYS A 291 -5.85 -4.47 -6.91
C CYS A 291 -7.35 -4.76 -7.07
N ALA A 292 -8.17 -3.74 -7.35
CA ALA A 292 -9.62 -3.88 -7.55
C ALA A 292 -10.02 -4.43 -8.93
N THR A 293 -9.17 -4.29 -9.95
CA THR A 293 -9.48 -4.67 -11.33
C THR A 293 -8.79 -5.96 -11.78
N VAL A 294 -7.77 -6.42 -11.06
CA VAL A 294 -7.02 -7.64 -11.43
C VAL A 294 -7.51 -8.86 -10.64
N LYS A 295 -8.16 -9.80 -11.34
CA LYS A 295 -8.59 -11.09 -10.80
C LYS A 295 -7.38 -11.88 -10.29
N ASN A 296 -7.37 -12.29 -9.01
CA ASN A 296 -6.25 -12.98 -8.31
C ASN A 296 -5.00 -12.12 -8.03
N SER A 297 -5.18 -10.81 -7.79
CA SER A 297 -4.10 -9.96 -7.29
C SER A 297 -3.69 -10.34 -5.86
N PRO A 298 -2.39 -10.49 -5.54
CA PRO A 298 -1.90 -10.79 -4.19
C PRO A 298 -1.80 -9.55 -3.29
N CYS A 299 -2.41 -8.43 -3.70
CA CYS A 299 -2.53 -7.27 -2.84
C CYS A 299 -3.35 -7.61 -1.60
N ILE A 300 -3.01 -6.99 -0.47
CA ILE A 300 -3.94 -6.90 0.65
C ILE A 300 -5.07 -6.00 0.16
N ASP A 301 -6.28 -6.55 0.02
CA ASP A 301 -7.47 -5.77 -0.32
C ASP A 301 -7.61 -4.62 0.67
N ASN A 302 -7.68 -3.42 0.10
CA ASN A 302 -7.87 -2.13 0.75
C ASN A 302 -6.65 -1.62 1.55
N PRO A 303 -5.98 -0.53 1.11
CA PRO A 303 -5.82 0.54 2.08
C PRO A 303 -7.24 0.82 2.57
N VAL A 304 -7.53 0.59 3.85
CA VAL A 304 -8.77 1.08 4.43
C VAL A 304 -8.79 2.55 4.08
N ILE A 305 -9.59 2.92 3.07
CA ILE A 305 -9.79 4.31 2.70
C ILE A 305 -10.53 4.88 3.88
N HIS A 306 -9.75 5.36 4.85
CA HIS A 306 -10.26 6.18 5.92
C HIS A 306 -10.67 7.47 5.20
N HIS A 307 -11.94 7.52 4.80
CA HIS A 307 -12.53 8.78 4.43
C HIS A 307 -12.22 9.76 5.58
N PRO A 308 -11.69 10.95 5.28
CA PRO A 308 -11.47 11.96 6.30
C PRO A 308 -12.77 12.18 7.09
N PRO A 309 -12.68 12.62 8.36
CA PRO A 309 -13.85 12.80 9.20
C PRO A 309 -14.89 13.65 8.46
N MET A 310 -16.04 13.06 8.18
CA MET A 310 -17.17 13.80 7.61
C MET A 310 -17.68 14.77 8.66
N CYS A 311 -17.65 16.06 8.35
CA CYS A 311 -18.24 17.09 9.18
C CYS A 311 -19.77 16.96 9.16
N GLY A 312 -20.39 17.01 10.34
CA GLY A 312 -21.76 17.46 10.53
C GLY A 312 -22.87 16.48 10.15
N GLN A 313 -23.26 15.62 11.10
CA GLN A 313 -24.66 15.37 11.48
C GLN A 313 -24.66 14.36 12.64
N VAL A 314 -25.19 14.77 13.79
CA VAL A 314 -25.37 13.92 14.98
C VAL A 314 -26.84 13.96 15.41
N GLU A 315 -27.37 12.84 15.84
CA GLU A 315 -28.74 12.66 16.32
C GLU A 315 -28.77 12.41 17.82
N GLY A 316 -29.88 12.75 18.48
CA GLY A 316 -30.06 12.47 19.91
C GLY A 316 -29.00 13.11 20.79
N PHE A 317 -28.55 14.33 20.43
CA PHE A 317 -27.72 15.16 21.29
C PHE A 317 -28.45 15.45 22.59
N ASN A 318 -27.83 15.11 23.71
CA ASN A 318 -28.34 15.36 25.05
C ASN A 318 -27.15 15.77 25.94
N TYR A 319 -27.40 16.65 26.91
CA TYR A 319 -26.38 17.10 27.82
C TYR A 319 -26.91 17.19 29.25
N ARG A 320 -26.01 16.97 30.22
CA ARG A 320 -26.29 17.13 31.64
C ARG A 320 -25.13 17.87 32.29
N ILE A 321 -25.44 18.97 32.96
CA ILE A 321 -24.48 19.68 33.81
C ILE A 321 -24.16 18.78 35.02
N LEU A 322 -22.87 18.55 35.27
CA LEU A 322 -22.38 17.73 36.39
C LEU A 322 -22.01 18.55 37.63
N ASN A 323 -21.98 19.87 37.51
CA ASN A 323 -21.64 20.76 38.62
C ASN A 323 -22.91 21.13 39.39
N ASP A 324 -22.93 20.81 40.68
CA ASP A 324 -24.09 21.06 41.54
C ASP A 324 -24.13 22.50 42.08
N HIS A 325 -23.03 23.25 41.94
CA HIS A 325 -22.87 24.62 42.45
C HIS A 325 -22.30 25.55 41.37
N ILE A 326 -23.17 26.05 40.50
CA ILE A 326 -22.81 27.11 39.55
C ILE A 326 -23.11 28.47 40.19
N ASN A 327 -22.07 29.27 40.43
CA ASN A 327 -22.25 30.65 40.84
C ASN A 327 -22.47 31.52 39.58
N SER A 328 -23.72 31.95 39.37
CA SER A 328 -24.14 32.77 38.22
C SER A 328 -23.44 34.13 38.16
N ASP A 329 -22.92 34.62 39.28
CA ASP A 329 -22.38 35.98 39.39
C ASP A 329 -20.85 36.01 39.16
N ASN A 330 -20.23 34.84 39.05
CA ASN A 330 -18.81 34.69 38.77
C ASN A 330 -18.61 34.15 37.34
N LEU A 331 -18.18 35.02 36.44
CA LEU A 331 -17.86 34.71 35.04
C LEU A 331 -16.74 33.68 34.86
N ASN A 332 -15.96 33.40 35.92
CA ASN A 332 -14.90 32.39 35.92
C ASN A 332 -15.36 31.03 36.50
N THR A 333 -16.65 30.85 36.72
CA THR A 333 -17.18 29.56 37.20
C THR A 333 -17.07 28.52 36.09
N ASN A 334 -16.26 27.49 36.32
CA ASN A 334 -16.16 26.37 35.40
C ASN A 334 -17.44 25.53 35.43
N ILE A 335 -18.03 25.26 34.27
CA ILE A 335 -19.19 24.39 34.10
C ILE A 335 -18.71 23.09 33.47
N ILE A 336 -18.93 21.96 34.14
CA ILE A 336 -18.67 20.64 33.56
C ILE A 336 -19.97 20.09 33.02
N VAL A 337 -19.95 19.67 31.75
CA VAL A 337 -21.11 19.13 31.05
C VAL A 337 -20.77 17.73 30.55
N ASN A 338 -21.66 16.77 30.84
CA ASN A 338 -21.65 15.47 30.20
C ASN A 338 -22.52 15.53 28.94
N VAL A 339 -21.95 15.25 27.79
CA VAL A 339 -22.62 15.33 26.49
C VAL A 339 -22.68 13.94 25.87
N THR A 340 -23.87 13.54 25.42
CA THR A 340 -24.12 12.30 24.70
C THR A 340 -24.76 12.60 23.36
N PHE A 341 -24.34 11.93 22.30
CA PHE A 341 -24.92 12.05 20.97
C PHE A 341 -24.77 10.71 20.22
N ARG A 342 -25.52 10.55 19.14
CA ARG A 342 -25.40 9.42 18.20
C ARG A 342 -24.95 9.95 16.85
N SER A 343 -24.13 9.20 16.15
CA SER A 343 -23.81 9.53 14.75
C SER A 343 -25.00 9.18 13.86
N THR A 344 -25.35 10.03 12.91
CA THR A 344 -26.36 9.74 11.87
C THR A 344 -25.86 8.72 10.83
N LEU A 345 -24.57 8.37 10.86
CA LEU A 345 -23.98 7.32 10.04
C LEU A 345 -24.36 5.93 10.59
N ILE A 346 -25.65 5.57 10.48
CA ILE A 346 -26.27 4.35 11.04
C ILE A 346 -25.55 3.06 10.61
N ARG A 347 -24.80 3.07 9.49
CA ARG A 347 -24.07 1.90 8.96
C ARG A 347 -22.56 1.88 9.23
N ARG A 348 -21.96 2.94 9.79
CA ARG A 348 -20.51 3.01 10.04
C ARG A 348 -20.24 3.63 11.41
N LYS A 349 -19.65 2.86 12.33
CA LYS A 349 -19.16 3.40 13.61
C LYS A 349 -17.92 4.28 13.34
N PRO A 350 -17.94 5.57 13.69
CA PRO A 350 -16.77 6.43 13.52
C PRO A 350 -15.64 5.93 14.42
N LEU A 351 -14.40 5.90 13.89
CA LEU A 351 -13.20 5.47 14.62
C LEU A 351 -12.86 6.43 15.75
N TYR A 352 -13.04 7.73 15.51
CA TYR A 352 -12.93 8.79 16.51
C TYR A 352 -13.85 9.96 16.13
N PHE A 353 -14.11 10.85 17.09
CA PHE A 353 -14.81 12.11 16.89
C PHE A 353 -14.01 13.25 17.47
N VAL A 354 -14.19 14.44 16.91
CA VAL A 354 -13.75 15.70 17.50
C VAL A 354 -14.94 16.63 17.47
N ALA A 355 -15.38 17.07 18.65
CA ALA A 355 -16.41 18.06 18.84
C ALA A 355 -15.76 19.38 19.24
N PHE A 356 -16.17 20.48 18.62
CA PHE A 356 -15.73 21.82 19.00
C PHE A 356 -16.86 22.52 19.74
N TYR A 357 -16.51 23.34 20.72
CA TYR A 357 -17.47 24.18 21.44
C TYR A 357 -16.91 25.58 21.60
N GLY A 358 -17.81 26.56 21.63
CA GLY A 358 -17.45 27.96 21.75
C GLY A 358 -18.58 28.90 21.39
N ASP A 359 -18.23 30.16 21.14
CA ASP A 359 -19.19 31.20 20.78
C ASP A 359 -19.74 30.89 19.39
N ALA A 360 -21.06 30.77 19.29
CA ALA A 360 -21.75 30.47 18.05
C ALA A 360 -23.02 31.30 17.93
N LYS A 361 -23.45 31.54 16.69
CA LYS A 361 -24.74 32.13 16.39
C LYS A 361 -25.56 31.18 15.53
N PRO A 362 -26.90 31.17 15.68
CA PRO A 362 -27.73 30.54 14.67
C PRO A 362 -27.47 31.24 13.34
N PHE A 363 -27.44 30.47 12.26
CA PHE A 363 -27.46 31.03 10.92
C PHE A 363 -28.75 31.84 10.72
N ASP A 364 -28.69 32.89 9.90
CA ASP A 364 -29.81 33.81 9.70
C ASP A 364 -31.07 33.13 9.13
N ARG A 365 -30.90 31.98 8.45
CA ARG A 365 -32.00 31.20 7.88
C ARG A 365 -32.22 29.95 8.72
N GLU A 366 -33.47 29.71 9.07
CA GLU A 366 -33.91 28.56 9.87
C GLU A 366 -33.48 27.21 9.24
N ILE A 367 -33.47 27.12 7.91
CA ILE A 367 -33.00 25.93 7.18
C ILE A 367 -31.48 25.70 7.31
N ASP A 368 -30.70 26.77 7.46
CA ASP A 368 -29.25 26.67 7.66
C ASP A 368 -28.96 26.20 9.10
N VAL A 369 -29.80 26.57 10.07
CA VAL A 369 -29.74 26.07 11.45
C VAL A 369 -30.02 24.56 11.50
N GLU A 370 -31.01 24.08 10.74
CA GLU A 370 -31.34 22.65 10.70
C GLU A 370 -30.25 21.78 10.05
N LEU A 371 -29.57 22.28 9.01
CA LEU A 371 -28.60 21.50 8.23
C LEU A 371 -27.15 21.65 8.72
N LEU A 372 -26.75 22.86 9.10
CA LEU A 372 -25.38 23.20 9.46
C LEU A 372 -25.21 23.41 10.98
N GLY A 373 -26.32 23.44 11.73
CA GLY A 373 -26.33 23.66 13.16
C GLY A 373 -26.14 25.15 13.47
N VAL A 374 -24.92 25.55 13.76
CA VAL A 374 -24.61 26.91 14.22
C VAL A 374 -23.36 27.45 13.55
N ASP A 375 -23.35 28.76 13.31
CA ASP A 375 -22.19 29.50 12.85
C ASP A 375 -21.22 29.70 14.02
N MET A 376 -20.14 28.91 14.05
CA MET A 376 -19.11 28.97 15.08
C MET A 376 -18.21 30.20 14.88
N GLN A 377 -18.39 31.22 15.72
CA GLN A 377 -17.63 32.48 15.64
C GLN A 377 -16.28 32.40 16.34
N ARG A 378 -16.21 31.68 17.47
CA ARG A 378 -14.97 31.48 18.23
C ARG A 378 -14.97 30.13 18.90
N ILE A 379 -13.94 29.32 18.65
CA ILE A 379 -13.76 28.04 19.34
C ILE A 379 -13.10 28.29 20.69
N LEU A 380 -13.77 27.86 21.77
CA LEU A 380 -13.26 27.95 23.14
C LEU A 380 -12.53 26.67 23.55
N GLY A 381 -12.88 25.53 22.93
CA GLY A 381 -12.21 24.27 23.16
C GLY A 381 -12.78 23.15 22.31
N ASN A 382 -12.26 21.94 22.53
CA ASN A 382 -12.72 20.73 21.87
C ASN A 382 -12.84 19.55 22.84
N ALA A 383 -13.60 18.55 22.43
CA ALA A 383 -13.73 17.26 23.10
C ALA A 383 -13.54 16.16 22.06
N THR A 384 -12.82 15.10 22.41
CA THR A 384 -12.43 14.05 21.48
C THR A 384 -12.27 12.73 22.21
N ASN A 385 -12.62 11.62 21.56
CA ASN A 385 -12.25 10.28 22.04
C ASN A 385 -10.91 9.79 21.46
N CYS A 386 -10.22 10.64 20.69
CA CYS A 386 -8.89 10.37 20.18
C CYS A 386 -7.82 10.60 21.27
N PRO A 387 -7.00 9.59 21.64
CA PRO A 387 -5.98 9.76 22.67
C PRO A 387 -4.86 10.72 22.29
N LYS A 388 -4.49 10.78 20.99
CA LYS A 388 -3.42 11.62 20.48
C LYS A 388 -3.59 11.84 18.98
N PHE A 389 -3.33 13.06 18.50
CA PHE A 389 -3.32 13.38 17.07
C PHE A 389 -1.91 13.41 16.49
N HIS A 390 -1.78 13.00 15.23
CA HIS A 390 -0.61 13.25 14.40
C HIS A 390 -0.60 14.70 13.88
N PRO A 391 0.55 15.24 13.43
CA PRO A 391 0.65 16.59 12.89
C PRO A 391 -0.25 16.86 11.66
N ASN A 392 -0.63 15.80 10.94
CA ASN A 392 -1.56 15.86 9.80
C ASN A 392 -3.04 15.80 10.20
N GLY A 393 -3.36 15.87 11.50
CA GLY A 393 -4.72 15.90 12.02
C GLY A 393 -5.40 14.53 12.14
N THR A 394 -4.72 13.41 11.84
CA THR A 394 -5.29 12.07 12.00
C THR A 394 -5.12 11.56 13.44
N CYS A 395 -6.08 10.75 13.89
CA CYS A 395 -6.01 10.16 15.22
C CYS A 395 -5.01 8.98 15.28
N ALA A 396 -4.08 9.03 16.23
CA ALA A 396 -3.06 8.02 16.48
C ALA A 396 -3.61 6.87 17.34
N VAL A 397 -4.71 6.23 16.91
CA VAL A 397 -5.19 5.01 17.57
C VAL A 397 -4.47 3.80 16.99
N SER A 398 -3.72 3.06 17.81
CA SER A 398 -3.32 1.71 17.44
C SER A 398 -4.50 0.77 17.68
N PHE A 399 -5.21 0.39 16.63
CA PHE A 399 -6.18 -0.70 16.75
C PHE A 399 -5.40 -2.01 16.85
N LYS A 400 -5.44 -2.65 18.03
CA LYS A 400 -5.15 -4.08 18.13
C LYS A 400 -6.32 -4.80 17.47
N TYR A 401 -6.10 -5.32 16.26
CA TYR A 401 -6.99 -6.29 15.63
C TYR A 401 -6.79 -7.65 16.27
#